data_AF-D8JYW4-F1
#
_entry.id   AF-D8JYW4-F1
#
_cell.length_a   1.000
_cell.length_b   1.000
_cell.length_c   1.000
_cell.angle_alpha   90.00
_cell.angle_beta   90.00
_cell.angle_gamma   90.00
#
_symmetry.space_group_name_H-M   'P 1'
#
loop_
_entity.id
_entity.type
_entity.pdbx_description
1 polymer ?
#
loop_
_entity_poly.entity_id
_entity_poly.type
_entity_poly.pdbx_seq_one_letter_code
_entity_poly.pdbx_strand_id
1 'polypeptide(L)'
;MSKSVSPGEALERIFEVIREEAVANPTFAKRLLDAAGVTVVFSGPDAAKVADPILAAARAEYADFRESFIGFTEKDLKSLLKGFALATDEQIKSVKTKPKQSGLVDLMWEGAKRKLDERRVK
;
A
#
# COMPACT_ATOMS: atom_id res chain seq x y z
N MET A 1 -28.55 34.19 -13.32
CA MET A 1 -28.10 33.48 -14.54
C MET A 1 -27.79 32.05 -14.15
N SER A 2 -28.61 31.07 -14.54
CA SER A 2 -28.25 29.67 -14.38
C SER A 2 -27.07 29.38 -15.31
N LYS A 3 -25.88 29.14 -14.75
CA LYS A 3 -24.75 28.62 -15.53
C LYS A 3 -25.11 27.21 -15.95
N SER A 4 -25.83 27.09 -17.06
CA SER A 4 -26.03 25.82 -17.76
C SER A 4 -24.67 25.36 -18.26
N VAL A 5 -24.16 24.32 -17.63
CA VAL A 5 -22.93 23.64 -18.01
C VAL A 5 -23.25 22.42 -18.84
N SER A 6 -22.34 22.06 -19.74
CA SER A 6 -22.45 20.80 -20.46
C SER A 6 -22.37 19.62 -19.48
N PRO A 7 -22.97 18.46 -19.81
CA PRO A 7 -22.83 17.25 -18.99
C PRO A 7 -21.36 16.88 -18.74
N GLY A 8 -20.48 17.09 -19.73
CA GLY A 8 -19.04 16.86 -19.58
C GLY A 8 -18.41 17.74 -18.51
N GLU A 9 -18.64 19.05 -18.56
CA GLU A 9 -18.14 20.00 -17.55
C GLU A 9 -18.71 19.72 -16.15
N ALA A 10 -19.97 19.28 -16.07
CA ALA A 10 -20.57 18.90 -14.79
C ALA A 10 -19.88 17.68 -14.17
N LEU A 11 -19.57 16.67 -14.99
CA LEU A 11 -18.83 15.48 -14.55
C LEU A 11 -17.38 15.80 -14.20
N GLU A 12 -16.70 16.64 -14.98
CA GLU A 12 -15.34 17.09 -14.68
C GLU A 12 -15.25 17.73 -13.30
N ARG A 13 -16.17 18.64 -12.96
CA ARG A 13 -16.20 19.28 -11.63
C ARG A 13 -16.40 18.27 -10.51
N ILE A 14 -17.24 17.26 -10.72
CA ILE A 14 -17.46 16.20 -9.73
C ILE A 14 -16.19 15.38 -9.56
N PHE A 15 -15.51 15.01 -10.64
CA PHE A 15 -14.26 14.25 -10.58
C PHE A 15 -13.12 15.05 -9.96
N GLU A 16 -13.09 16.36 -10.17
CA GLU A 16 -12.09 17.25 -9.57
C GLU A 16 -12.23 17.29 -8.05
N VAL A 17 -13.46 17.47 -7.53
CA VAL A 17 -13.73 17.42 -6.08
C VAL A 17 -13.39 16.06 -5.49
N ILE A 18 -13.74 14.97 -6.18
CA ILE A 18 -13.40 13.61 -5.74
C ILE A 18 -11.87 13.44 -5.67
N ARG A 19 -11.14 13.98 -6.65
CA ARG A 19 -9.67 13.90 -6.69
C ARG A 19 -9.04 14.69 -5.55
N GLU A 20 -9.51 15.91 -5.31
CA GLU A 20 -9.03 16.75 -4.20
C GLU A 20 -9.23 16.04 -2.84
N GLU A 21 -10.42 15.50 -2.60
CA GLU A 21 -10.71 14.78 -1.35
C GLU A 21 -9.87 13.50 -1.24
N ALA A 22 -9.66 12.76 -2.33
CA ALA A 22 -8.81 11.57 -2.31
C ALA A 22 -7.35 11.90 -1.97
N VAL A 23 -6.84 13.05 -2.41
CA VAL A 23 -5.49 13.51 -2.05
C VAL A 23 -5.42 13.95 -0.59
N ALA A 24 -6.45 14.65 -0.10
CA ALA A 24 -6.48 15.15 1.28
C ALA A 24 -6.78 14.04 2.31
N ASN A 25 -7.47 12.97 1.91
CA ASN A 25 -8.02 11.94 2.79
C ASN A 25 -7.67 10.51 2.32
N PRO A 26 -6.58 9.92 2.84
CA PRO A 26 -6.14 8.57 2.47
C PRO A 26 -7.18 7.47 2.72
N THR A 27 -8.08 7.64 3.70
CA THR A 27 -9.14 6.66 3.99
C THR A 27 -10.22 6.67 2.92
N PHE A 28 -10.60 7.87 2.43
CA PHE A 28 -11.52 8.03 1.32
C PHE A 28 -10.93 7.46 0.03
N ALA A 29 -9.66 7.77 -0.26
CA ALA A 29 -8.94 7.19 -1.39
C ALA A 29 -8.97 5.66 -1.36
N LYS A 30 -8.63 5.04 -0.22
CA LYS A 30 -8.66 3.58 -0.08
C LYS A 30 -10.04 2.99 -0.41
N ARG A 31 -11.13 3.56 0.12
CA ARG A 31 -12.50 3.09 -0.14
C ARG A 31 -12.89 3.20 -1.62
N LEU A 32 -12.50 4.29 -2.28
CA LEU A 32 -12.73 4.49 -3.72
C LEU A 32 -12.03 3.42 -4.56
N LEU A 33 -10.79 3.11 -4.21
CA LEU A 33 -9.98 2.12 -4.92
C LEU A 33 -10.47 0.70 -4.69
N ASP A 34 -10.86 0.36 -3.45
CA ASP A 34 -11.49 -0.93 -3.14
C ASP A 34 -12.81 -1.10 -3.91
N ALA A 35 -13.62 -0.03 -4.04
CA ALA A 35 -14.87 -0.06 -4.79
C ALA A 35 -14.69 -0.13 -6.32
N ALA A 36 -13.60 0.44 -6.85
CA ALA A 36 -13.30 0.37 -8.27
C ALA A 36 -12.88 -1.03 -8.73
N GLY A 37 -12.49 -1.91 -7.81
CA GLY A 37 -11.96 -3.25 -8.14
C GLY A 37 -10.65 -3.21 -8.93
N VAL A 38 -10.01 -2.03 -9.02
CA VAL A 38 -8.76 -1.82 -9.74
C VAL A 38 -7.61 -1.77 -8.74
N THR A 39 -6.55 -2.51 -9.02
CA THR A 39 -5.29 -2.41 -8.27
C THR A 39 -4.62 -1.08 -8.60
N VAL A 40 -4.66 -0.13 -7.66
CA VAL A 40 -3.92 1.12 -7.78
C VAL A 40 -2.58 0.98 -7.07
N VAL A 41 -1.52 1.11 -7.86
CA VAL A 41 -0.15 1.16 -7.40
C VAL A 41 0.11 2.58 -6.91
N PHE A 42 0.22 2.76 -5.61
CA PHE A 42 0.69 4.02 -5.04
C PHE A 42 2.21 4.08 -5.15
N SER A 43 2.72 5.20 -5.65
CA SER A 43 4.17 5.45 -5.77
C SER A 43 4.59 6.56 -4.81
N GLY A 44 5.82 6.49 -4.29
CA GLY A 44 6.41 7.56 -3.49
C GLY A 44 5.96 7.61 -2.02
N PRO A 45 6.14 8.75 -1.31
CA PRO A 45 5.96 8.86 0.15
C PRO A 45 4.56 8.51 0.66
N ASP A 46 3.52 8.68 -0.17
CA ASP A 46 2.14 8.36 0.20
C ASP A 46 1.82 6.86 0.06
N ALA A 47 2.60 6.11 -0.74
CA ALA A 47 2.56 4.65 -0.73
C ALA A 47 2.89 4.11 0.66
N ALA A 48 3.78 4.75 1.40
CA ALA A 48 4.15 4.29 2.74
C ALA A 48 3.04 4.41 3.79
N LYS A 49 2.03 5.24 3.54
CA LYS A 49 0.88 5.41 4.44
C LYS A 49 -0.28 4.46 4.12
N VAL A 50 -0.30 3.88 2.92
CA VAL A 50 -1.43 3.05 2.41
C VAL A 50 -0.99 1.63 1.99
N ALA A 51 0.31 1.36 1.89
CA ALA A 51 0.85 0.07 1.53
C ALA A 51 0.66 -0.96 2.65
N ASP A 52 -0.51 -1.58 2.66
CA ASP A 52 -0.77 -2.79 3.42
C ASP A 52 0.02 -3.95 2.78
N PRO A 53 1.10 -4.44 3.40
CA PRO A 53 1.94 -5.48 2.80
C PRO A 53 1.19 -6.82 2.69
N ILE A 54 0.16 -7.04 3.50
CA ILE A 54 -0.68 -8.25 3.45
C ILE A 54 -1.52 -8.22 2.18
N LEU A 55 -2.13 -7.08 1.85
CA LEU A 55 -2.88 -6.92 0.60
C LEU A 55 -1.98 -6.99 -0.64
N ALA A 56 -0.80 -6.37 -0.58
CA ALA A 56 0.18 -6.44 -1.66
C ALA A 56 0.61 -7.89 -1.92
N ALA A 57 0.96 -8.65 -0.87
CA ALA A 57 1.36 -10.06 -0.99
C ALA A 57 0.23 -11.01 -1.44
N ALA A 58 -1.03 -10.60 -1.30
CA ALA A 58 -2.18 -11.37 -1.77
C ALA A 58 -2.40 -11.24 -3.28
N ARG A 59 -1.92 -10.14 -3.88
CA ARG A 59 -2.23 -9.74 -5.26
C ARG A 59 -1.05 -9.84 -6.22
N ALA A 60 0.16 -9.97 -5.68
CA ALA A 60 1.40 -9.89 -6.44
C ALA A 60 2.27 -11.13 -6.20
N GLU A 61 3.10 -11.44 -7.19
CA GLU A 61 4.23 -12.35 -7.02
C GLU A 61 5.38 -11.65 -6.28
N TYR A 62 6.34 -12.42 -5.80
CA TYR A 62 7.43 -11.91 -4.97
C TYR A 62 8.23 -10.79 -5.66
N ALA A 63 8.47 -10.90 -6.97
CA ALA A 63 9.23 -9.91 -7.73
C ALA A 63 8.55 -8.52 -7.72
N ASP A 64 7.25 -8.47 -8.03
CA ASP A 64 6.46 -7.24 -8.08
C ASP A 64 6.28 -6.64 -6.67
N PHE A 65 6.09 -7.50 -5.67
CA PHE A 65 6.09 -7.09 -4.26
C PHE A 65 7.42 -6.43 -3.91
N ARG A 66 8.54 -7.06 -4.26
CA ARG A 66 9.86 -6.53 -3.95
C ARG A 66 10.08 -5.18 -4.59
N GLU A 67 9.74 -5.00 -5.86
CA GLU A 67 9.84 -3.69 -6.54
C GLU A 67 9.03 -2.59 -5.84
N SER A 68 7.84 -2.94 -5.33
CA SER A 68 6.95 -2.00 -4.65
C SER A 68 7.54 -1.47 -3.33
N PHE A 69 8.34 -2.28 -2.62
CA PHE A 69 8.84 -1.94 -1.27
C PHE A 69 10.35 -1.64 -1.21
N ILE A 70 11.15 -2.05 -2.21
CA ILE A 70 12.62 -1.93 -2.13
C ILE A 70 13.11 -0.47 -2.10
N GLY A 71 12.33 0.47 -2.64
CA GLY A 71 12.64 1.90 -2.63
C GLY A 71 12.47 2.57 -1.26
N PHE A 72 11.89 1.88 -0.27
CA PHE A 72 11.60 2.44 1.04
C PHE A 72 12.85 2.54 1.91
N THR A 73 12.86 3.50 2.83
CA THR A 73 13.93 3.60 3.81
C THR A 73 13.85 2.42 4.80
N GLU A 74 14.98 2.05 5.42
CA GLU A 74 14.97 1.02 6.46
C GLU A 74 14.02 1.35 7.62
N LYS A 75 13.88 2.65 7.95
CA LYS A 75 13.00 3.10 9.04
C LYS A 75 11.54 2.81 8.69
N ASP A 76 11.14 3.10 7.46
CA ASP A 76 9.77 2.89 7.00
C ASP A 76 9.46 1.39 6.91
N LEU A 77 10.38 0.59 6.35
CA LEU A 77 10.24 -0.88 6.28
C LEU A 77 10.07 -1.51 7.67
N LYS A 78 10.87 -1.08 8.66
CA LYS A 78 10.72 -1.53 10.06
C LYS A 78 9.39 -1.10 10.65
N SER A 79 8.91 0.09 10.32
CA SER A 79 7.63 0.61 10.82
C SER A 79 6.46 -0.20 10.26
N LEU A 80 6.50 -0.55 8.97
CA LEU A 80 5.51 -1.42 8.33
C LEU A 80 5.51 -2.84 8.92
N LEU A 81 6.69 -3.45 9.06
CA LEU A 81 6.84 -4.79 9.66
C LEU A 81 6.20 -4.88 11.05
N LYS A 82 6.41 -3.85 11.89
CA LYS A 82 5.83 -3.79 13.24
C LYS A 82 4.36 -3.41 13.22
N GLY A 83 3.97 -2.39 12.45
CA GLY A 83 2.61 -1.87 12.38
C GLY A 83 1.59 -2.90 11.91
N PHE A 84 2.01 -3.79 11.00
CA PHE A 84 1.18 -4.89 10.50
C PHE A 84 1.43 -6.23 11.23
N ALA A 85 2.23 -6.23 12.31
CA ALA A 85 2.62 -7.42 13.07
C ALA A 85 3.16 -8.58 12.20
N LEU A 86 4.00 -8.24 11.22
CA LEU A 86 4.58 -9.17 10.25
C LEU A 86 5.88 -9.80 10.76
N ALA A 87 6.60 -9.11 11.63
CA ALA A 87 7.82 -9.61 12.27
C ALA A 87 8.01 -9.05 13.68
N THR A 88 8.73 -9.81 14.50
CA THR A 88 9.18 -9.38 15.82
C THR A 88 10.46 -8.53 15.74
N ASP A 89 10.76 -7.81 16.81
CA ASP A 89 11.98 -7.00 16.92
C ASP A 89 13.27 -7.83 16.78
N GLU A 90 13.26 -9.07 17.28
CA GLU A 90 14.39 -9.99 17.16
C GLU A 90 14.60 -10.42 15.70
N GLN A 91 13.52 -10.76 15.01
CA GLN A 91 13.57 -11.11 13.58
C GLN A 91 14.11 -9.94 12.75
N ILE A 92 13.63 -8.71 12.99
CA ILE A 92 14.14 -7.51 12.33
C ILE A 92 15.63 -7.28 12.60
N LYS A 93 16.09 -7.48 13.85
CA LYS A 93 17.50 -7.33 14.22
C LYS A 93 18.38 -8.41 13.57
N SER A 94 17.84 -9.60 13.37
CA SER A 94 18.54 -10.74 12.77
C SER A 94 18.78 -10.61 11.26
N VAL A 95 18.16 -9.64 10.59
CA VAL A 95 18.41 -9.36 9.16
C VAL A 95 19.84 -8.87 8.94
N LYS A 96 20.65 -9.72 8.31
CA LYS A 96 22.08 -9.48 7.99
C LYS A 96 22.35 -9.20 6.51
N THR A 97 21.34 -9.30 5.64
CA THR A 97 21.44 -9.06 4.20
C THR A 97 21.99 -7.65 3.91
N LYS A 98 22.76 -7.51 2.83
CA LYS A 98 23.25 -6.21 2.34
C LYS A 98 22.80 -6.00 0.88
N PRO A 99 22.11 -4.89 0.55
CA PRO A 99 21.61 -3.85 1.47
C PRO A 99 20.55 -4.41 2.42
N LYS A 100 20.49 -3.86 3.65
CA LYS A 100 19.59 -4.35 4.70
C LYS A 100 18.11 -4.20 4.34
N GLN A 101 17.80 -3.22 3.50
CA GLN A 101 16.46 -3.02 2.94
C GLN A 101 15.96 -4.28 2.22
N SER A 102 16.79 -4.94 1.40
CA SER A 102 16.40 -6.18 0.72
C SER A 102 15.92 -7.22 1.72
N GLY A 103 16.73 -7.52 2.75
CA GLY A 103 16.35 -8.52 3.74
C GLY A 103 15.13 -8.14 4.59
N LEU A 104 14.84 -6.85 4.75
CA LEU A 104 13.61 -6.38 5.40
C LEU A 104 12.38 -6.57 4.51
N VAL A 105 12.52 -6.38 3.19
CA VAL A 105 11.45 -6.65 2.21
C VAL A 105 11.20 -8.16 2.10
N ASP A 106 12.25 -8.98 2.07
CA ASP A 106 12.14 -10.44 2.11
C ASP A 106 11.35 -10.87 3.37
N LEU A 107 11.73 -10.36 4.55
CA LEU A 107 11.05 -10.65 5.81
C LEU A 107 9.59 -10.19 5.81
N MET A 108 9.30 -9.06 5.16
CA MET A 108 7.94 -8.52 5.06
C MET A 108 7.05 -9.40 4.21
N TRP A 109 7.56 -9.90 3.09
CA TRP A 109 6.87 -10.86 2.25
C TRP A 109 6.51 -12.14 3.03
N GLU A 110 7.50 -12.76 3.69
CA GLU A 110 7.28 -13.97 4.47
C GLU A 110 6.24 -13.76 5.58
N GLY A 111 6.34 -12.63 6.30
CA GLY A 111 5.38 -12.26 7.33
C GLY A 111 3.97 -12.07 6.78
N ALA A 112 3.84 -11.44 5.60
CA ALA A 112 2.57 -11.20 4.93
C ALA A 112 1.92 -12.49 4.42
N LYS A 113 2.69 -13.38 3.78
CA LYS A 113 2.20 -14.70 3.31
C LYS A 113 1.72 -15.57 4.48
N ARG A 114 2.48 -15.61 5.57
CA ARG A 114 2.04 -16.29 6.81
C ARG A 114 0.69 -15.76 7.31
N LYS A 115 0.50 -14.43 7.33
CA LYS A 115 -0.78 -13.82 7.73
C LYS A 115 -1.94 -14.17 6.79
N LEU A 116 -1.68 -14.31 5.49
CA LEU A 116 -2.68 -14.74 4.52
C LEU A 116 -3.05 -16.21 4.74
N ASP A 117 -2.06 -17.07 4.97
CA ASP A 117 -2.29 -18.50 5.21
C ASP A 117 -3.09 -18.72 6.52
N GLU A 118 -2.75 -18.00 7.59
CA GLU A 118 -3.53 -17.98 8.85
C GLU A 118 -5.01 -17.63 8.62
N ARG A 119 -5.32 -16.79 7.63
CA ARG A 119 -6.70 -16.37 7.30
C ARG A 119 -7.45 -17.37 6.43
N ARG A 120 -6.76 -18.21 5.66
CA ARG A 120 -7.38 -19.24 4.79
C ARG A 120 -7.76 -20.50 5.54
N VAL A 121 -7.14 -20.72 6.70
CA VAL A 121 -7.39 -21.88 7.58
C VAL A 121 -8.55 -21.63 8.57
N LYS A 122 -9.03 -20.38 8.66
CA LYS A 122 -10.25 -20.00 9.41
C LYS A 122 -11.47 -20.01 8.51
#